data_AF-A0A928FR58-F1
#
_entry.id   AF-A0A928FR58-F1
#
_cell.length_a   1.000
_cell.length_b   1.000
_cell.length_c   1.000
_cell.angle_alpha   90.00
_cell.angle_beta   90.00
_cell.angle_gamma   90.00
#
_symmetry.space_group_name_H-M   'P 1'
#
loop_
_entity.id
_entity.type
_entity.pdbx_description
1 polymer ?
#
loop_
_entity_poly.entity_id
_entity_poly.type
_entity_poly.pdbx_seq_one_letter_code
_entity_poly.pdbx_strand_id
1 'polypeptide(L)'
;MYLNEKIIKLRKDRNMTQEDLALRLGVSRQSISKWELGICDPDIQNLKEISKLFDVSFDYLLNDEKNEALPLKTLAEAQSAQNNSKKREEEIAPKPHQSANLIPAALILVGGIGLIVSIVIAFLNPHSCLLFHQWIPNIMGYIIADWCQGAVLWRFGLFLPSLACIFGVLIYYYKERKKPNEDYQNL
;
A
#
# COMPACT_ATOMS: atom_id res chain seq x y z
N MET A 1 -10.70 -23.56 17.95
CA MET A 1 -12.12 -23.40 17.54
C MET A 1 -12.05 -22.81 16.16
N TYR A 2 -12.69 -23.44 15.18
CA TYR A 2 -12.61 -23.00 13.79
C TYR A 2 -13.53 -21.80 13.53
N LEU A 3 -13.30 -21.05 12.44
CA LEU A 3 -14.06 -19.83 12.10
C LEU A 3 -15.59 -20.07 12.08
N ASN A 4 -16.03 -21.16 11.45
CA ASN A 4 -17.44 -21.54 11.38
C ASN A 4 -18.06 -21.71 12.78
N GLU A 5 -17.34 -22.36 13.70
CA GLU A 5 -17.79 -22.56 15.08
C GLU A 5 -17.84 -21.22 15.83
N LYS A 6 -16.85 -20.33 15.62
CA LYS A 6 -16.83 -18.98 16.22
C LYS A 6 -18.03 -18.15 15.80
N ILE A 7 -18.40 -18.20 14.51
CA ILE A 7 -19.58 -17.50 13.99
C ILE A 7 -20.85 -18.00 14.69
N ILE A 8 -21.01 -19.33 14.83
CA ILE A 8 -22.16 -19.91 15.54
C ILE A 8 -22.19 -19.43 16.99
N LYS A 9 -21.05 -19.45 17.69
CA LYS A 9 -20.96 -19.04 19.09
C LYS A 9 -21.32 -17.56 19.26
N LEU A 10 -20.69 -16.67 18.49
CA LEU A 10 -20.97 -15.23 18.54
C LEU A 10 -22.44 -14.91 18.27
N ARG A 11 -23.05 -15.62 17.30
CA ARG A 11 -24.49 -15.47 17.00
C ARG A 11 -25.36 -15.91 18.18
N LYS A 12 -25.08 -17.07 18.77
CA LYS A 12 -25.83 -17.60 19.92
C LYS A 12 -25.66 -16.75 21.17
N ASP A 13 -24.45 -16.24 21.43
CA ASP A 13 -24.16 -15.36 22.57
C ASP A 13 -24.99 -14.07 22.52
N ARG A 14 -25.40 -13.64 21.31
CA ARG A 14 -26.29 -12.49 21.09
C ARG A 14 -27.75 -12.87 20.85
N ASN A 15 -28.15 -14.13 21.07
CA ASN A 15 -29.50 -14.64 20.83
C ASN A 15 -30.06 -14.33 19.44
N MET A 16 -29.21 -14.32 18.41
CA MET A 16 -29.61 -14.00 17.03
C MET A 16 -30.00 -15.27 16.26
N THR A 17 -31.01 -15.18 15.41
CA THR A 17 -31.27 -16.21 14.39
C THR A 17 -30.31 -16.06 13.21
N GLN A 18 -30.20 -17.09 12.36
CA GLN A 18 -29.40 -16.98 11.12
C GLN A 18 -29.97 -15.90 10.19
N GLU A 19 -31.29 -15.69 10.19
CA GLU A 19 -31.95 -14.64 9.42
C GLU A 19 -31.56 -13.25 9.94
N ASP A 20 -31.54 -13.06 11.26
CA ASP A 20 -31.16 -11.78 11.88
C ASP A 20 -29.69 -11.43 11.58
N LEU A 21 -28.80 -12.42 11.63
CA LEU A 21 -27.39 -12.22 11.28
C LEU A 21 -27.23 -11.87 9.80
N ALA A 22 -27.97 -12.54 8.93
CA ALA A 22 -27.97 -12.28 7.49
C ALA A 22 -28.42 -10.85 7.19
N LEU A 23 -29.52 -10.41 7.81
CA LEU A 23 -30.04 -9.04 7.68
C LEU A 23 -29.03 -7.98 8.14
N ARG A 24 -28.34 -8.21 9.26
CA ARG A 24 -27.35 -7.26 9.81
C ARG A 24 -26.09 -7.17 8.95
N LEU A 25 -25.66 -8.27 8.34
CA LEU A 25 -24.49 -8.32 7.47
C LEU A 25 -24.81 -7.98 6.00
N GLY A 26 -26.09 -7.82 5.65
CA GLY A 26 -26.52 -7.54 4.27
C GLY A 26 -26.27 -8.71 3.30
N VAL A 27 -26.31 -9.95 3.80
CA VAL A 27 -26.08 -11.16 2.99
C VAL A 27 -27.29 -12.08 3.02
N SER A 28 -27.32 -13.09 2.15
CA SER A 28 -28.39 -14.09 2.17
C SER A 28 -28.27 -15.02 3.38
N ARG A 29 -29.39 -15.49 3.92
CA ARG A 29 -29.41 -16.52 4.97
C ARG A 29 -28.69 -17.80 4.55
N GLN A 30 -28.74 -18.15 3.27
CA GLN A 30 -28.01 -19.29 2.71
C GLN A 30 -26.49 -19.13 2.86
N SER A 31 -25.96 -17.91 2.72
CA SER A 31 -24.55 -17.61 2.94
C SER A 31 -24.16 -17.87 4.39
N ILE A 32 -24.95 -17.38 5.36
CA ILE A 32 -24.71 -17.62 6.79
C ILE A 32 -24.71 -19.12 7.10
N SER A 33 -25.68 -19.87 6.56
CA SER A 33 -25.74 -21.33 6.75
C SER A 33 -24.48 -22.04 6.24
N LYS A 34 -23.99 -21.67 5.04
CA LYS A 34 -22.75 -22.24 4.48
C LYS A 34 -21.52 -21.91 5.33
N TRP A 35 -21.44 -20.69 5.87
CA TRP A 35 -20.35 -20.28 6.75
C TRP A 35 -20.37 -21.04 8.07
N GLU A 36 -21.55 -21.19 8.69
CA GLU A 36 -21.69 -21.95 9.95
C GLU A 36 -21.42 -23.45 9.75
N LEU A 37 -21.72 -24.00 8.57
CA LEU A 37 -21.42 -25.39 8.22
C LEU A 37 -19.97 -25.61 7.76
N GLY A 38 -19.16 -24.55 7.58
CA GLY A 38 -17.80 -24.65 7.07
C GLY A 38 -17.69 -25.08 5.60
N ILE A 39 -18.78 -24.95 4.83
CA ILE A 39 -18.80 -25.29 3.39
C ILE A 39 -18.08 -24.22 2.56
N CYS A 40 -18.10 -22.98 3.03
CA CYS A 40 -17.49 -21.83 2.37
C CYS A 40 -17.12 -20.80 3.43
N ASP A 41 -16.03 -20.08 3.22
CA ASP A 41 -15.59 -19.02 4.13
C ASP A 41 -16.18 -17.65 3.73
N PRO A 42 -16.45 -16.77 4.70
CA PRO A 42 -16.81 -15.38 4.43
C PRO A 42 -15.64 -14.62 3.78
N ASP A 43 -15.95 -13.80 2.78
CA ASP A 43 -14.99 -12.87 2.18
C ASP A 43 -14.47 -11.85 3.21
N ILE A 44 -13.32 -11.23 2.93
CA ILE A 44 -12.64 -10.24 3.78
C ILE A 44 -13.58 -9.11 4.22
N GLN A 45 -14.46 -8.64 3.33
CA GLN A 45 -15.45 -7.61 3.68
C GLN A 45 -16.45 -8.12 4.72
N ASN A 46 -16.98 -9.33 4.53
CA ASN A 46 -17.90 -9.94 5.47
C ASN A 46 -17.22 -10.24 6.81
N LEU A 47 -15.95 -10.67 6.81
CA LEU A 47 -15.17 -10.85 8.03
C LEU A 47 -14.98 -9.55 8.81
N LYS A 48 -14.73 -8.43 8.11
CA LYS A 48 -14.66 -7.11 8.74
C LYS A 48 -15.99 -6.71 9.37
N GLU A 49 -17.09 -6.93 8.67
CA GLU A 49 -18.42 -6.63 9.20
C GLU A 49 -18.81 -7.54 10.38
N ILE A 50 -18.43 -8.82 10.35
CA ILE A 50 -18.57 -9.74 11.50
C ILE A 50 -17.76 -9.23 12.69
N SER A 51 -16.49 -8.85 12.48
CA SER A 51 -15.61 -8.30 13.53
C SER A 51 -16.23 -7.06 14.18
N LYS A 52 -16.72 -6.11 13.38
CA LYS A 52 -17.41 -4.91 13.87
C LYS A 52 -18.72 -5.24 14.58
N LEU A 53 -19.53 -6.12 13.98
CA LEU A 53 -20.84 -6.47 14.51
C LEU A 53 -20.69 -7.08 15.90
N PHE A 54 -19.74 -8.00 16.08
CA PHE A 54 -19.54 -8.71 17.34
C PHE A 54 -18.54 -8.07 18.31
N ASP A 55 -17.88 -6.99 17.90
CA ASP A 55 -16.82 -6.31 18.65
C ASP A 55 -15.67 -7.25 19.05
N VAL A 56 -15.21 -8.02 18.07
CA VAL A 56 -14.11 -8.99 18.21
C VAL A 56 -12.96 -8.62 17.28
N SER A 57 -11.73 -8.96 17.66
CA SER A 57 -10.58 -8.72 16.80
C SER A 57 -10.66 -9.58 15.53
N PHE A 58 -10.17 -9.04 14.42
CA PHE A 58 -10.06 -9.79 13.16
C PHE A 58 -9.18 -11.04 13.31
N ASP A 59 -8.13 -10.91 14.14
CA ASP A 59 -7.23 -11.99 14.53
C ASP A 59 -7.95 -13.13 15.28
N TYR A 60 -8.89 -12.79 16.19
CA TYR A 60 -9.71 -13.80 16.87
C TYR A 60 -10.55 -14.62 15.89
N LEU A 61 -11.06 -14.02 14.81
CA LEU A 61 -11.85 -14.76 13.81
C LEU A 61 -10.97 -15.77 13.06
N LEU A 62 -9.76 -15.39 12.69
CA LEU A 62 -8.86 -16.18 11.84
C LEU A 62 -8.01 -17.21 12.59
N ASN A 63 -7.66 -16.98 13.85
CA ASN A 63 -6.73 -17.86 14.56
C ASN A 63 -7.40 -19.12 15.10
N ASP A 64 -7.03 -20.29 14.60
CA ASP A 64 -7.62 -21.58 15.01
C ASP A 64 -7.27 -22.00 16.45
N GLU A 65 -6.32 -21.31 17.08
CA GLU A 65 -5.82 -21.63 18.41
C GLU A 65 -6.85 -21.36 19.50
N LYS A 66 -6.89 -22.27 20.49
CA LYS A 66 -7.66 -22.15 21.74
C LYS A 66 -7.12 -20.98 22.58
N ASN A 67 -7.36 -19.74 22.18
CA ASN A 67 -7.31 -18.63 23.11
C ASN A 67 -8.73 -18.34 23.57
N GLU A 68 -8.99 -18.67 24.83
CA GLU A 68 -10.18 -18.20 25.54
C GLU A 68 -10.30 -16.69 25.32
N ALA A 69 -11.53 -16.23 25.11
CA ALA A 69 -11.84 -14.83 24.90
C ALA A 69 -11.18 -14.00 26.02
N LEU A 70 -10.09 -13.32 25.69
CA LEU A 70 -9.48 -12.36 26.59
C LEU A 70 -10.54 -11.26 26.80
N PRO A 71 -11.02 -11.04 28.03
CA PRO A 71 -11.97 -9.99 28.29
C PRO A 71 -11.37 -8.66 27.79
N LEU A 72 -12.17 -7.85 27.09
CA LEU A 72 -11.82 -6.54 26.50
C LEU A 72 -11.15 -5.52 27.47
N LYS A 73 -10.91 -5.89 28.73
CA LYS A 73 -10.11 -5.16 29.71
C LYS A 73 -8.62 -5.05 29.31
N THR A 74 -8.10 -5.98 28.51
CA THR A 74 -6.68 -5.99 28.10
C THR A 74 -6.31 -4.98 27.02
N LEU A 75 -7.26 -4.36 26.32
CA LEU A 75 -6.94 -3.32 25.33
C LEU A 75 -6.45 -2.02 25.98
N ALA A 76 -6.93 -1.69 27.19
CA ALA A 76 -6.47 -0.51 27.92
C ALA A 76 -5.03 -0.71 28.48
N GLU A 77 -4.71 -1.93 28.91
CA GLU A 77 -3.40 -2.28 29.46
C GLU A 77 -2.37 -2.56 28.36
N ALA A 78 -2.76 -3.20 27.24
CA ALA A 78 -1.90 -3.41 26.08
C ALA A 78 -1.53 -2.07 25.41
N GLN A 79 -2.47 -1.12 25.36
CA GLN A 79 -2.17 0.26 24.92
C GLN A 79 -1.20 0.96 25.88
N SER A 80 -1.31 0.72 27.20
CA SER A 80 -0.37 1.30 28.17
C SER A 80 1.05 0.70 28.07
N ALA A 81 1.17 -0.59 27.77
CA ALA A 81 2.45 -1.26 27.56
C ALA A 81 3.11 -0.85 26.23
N GLN A 82 2.32 -0.74 25.15
CA GLN A 82 2.78 -0.19 23.86
C GLN A 82 3.13 1.29 23.94
N ASN A 83 2.36 2.09 24.71
CA ASN A 83 2.69 3.48 24.97
C ASN A 83 3.97 3.61 25.81
N ASN A 84 4.23 2.69 26.74
CA ASN A 84 5.44 2.71 27.55
C ASN A 84 6.70 2.22 26.80
N SER A 85 6.57 1.31 25.82
CA SER A 85 7.69 0.93 24.94
C SER A 85 7.98 1.99 23.88
N LYS A 86 6.94 2.57 23.25
CA LYS A 86 7.11 3.76 22.38
C LYS A 86 7.71 4.95 23.13
N LYS A 87 7.26 5.20 24.37
CA LYS A 87 7.79 6.27 25.22
C LYS A 87 9.24 6.02 25.63
N ARG A 88 9.65 4.76 25.85
CA ARG A 88 11.06 4.41 26.11
C ARG A 88 11.95 4.55 24.86
N GLU A 89 11.45 4.21 23.68
CA GLU A 89 12.16 4.43 22.42
C GLU A 89 12.28 5.93 22.07
N GLU A 90 11.27 6.74 22.40
CA GLU A 90 11.33 8.21 22.29
C GLU A 90 12.22 8.87 23.37
N GLU A 91 12.37 8.27 24.55
CA GLU A 91 13.17 8.83 25.66
C GLU A 91 14.69 8.53 25.51
N ILE A 92 15.06 7.45 24.82
CA ILE A 92 16.46 7.09 24.54
C ILE A 92 16.99 7.77 23.25
N ALA A 93 16.09 8.25 22.38
CA ALA A 93 16.47 9.04 21.22
C ALA A 93 17.10 10.38 21.65
N PRO A 94 18.22 10.82 21.04
CA PRO A 94 18.80 12.13 21.34
C PRO A 94 17.74 13.20 21.07
N LYS A 95 17.38 13.97 22.10
CA LYS A 95 16.30 14.97 22.02
C LYS A 95 16.53 15.90 20.84
N PRO A 96 15.61 15.98 19.85
CA PRO A 96 15.64 17.08 18.91
C PRO A 96 15.39 18.35 19.71
N HIS A 97 16.24 19.35 19.51
CA HIS A 97 16.06 20.63 20.17
C HIS A 97 14.65 21.16 19.86
N GLN A 98 13.99 21.63 20.91
CA GLN A 98 12.60 22.03 20.90
C GLN A 98 12.50 23.45 20.32
N SER A 99 12.52 23.59 18.99
CA SER A 99 12.08 24.82 18.34
C SER A 99 11.16 24.53 17.15
N ALA A 100 9.89 24.35 17.50
CA ALA A 100 8.73 24.78 16.75
C ALA A 100 8.36 24.06 15.43
N ASN A 101 7.09 23.66 15.39
CA ASN A 101 6.28 23.47 14.18
C ASN A 101 6.14 24.76 13.32
N LEU A 102 7.11 25.69 13.39
CA LEU A 102 7.17 26.93 12.64
C LEU A 102 7.57 26.71 11.18
N ILE A 103 8.31 25.64 10.87
CA ILE A 103 8.89 25.42 9.54
C ILE A 103 7.81 25.28 8.44
N PRO A 104 6.78 24.42 8.58
CA PRO A 104 5.73 24.34 7.56
C PRO A 104 4.87 25.61 7.51
N ALA A 105 4.63 26.27 8.65
CA ALA A 105 3.86 27.52 8.70
C ALA A 105 4.63 28.71 8.07
N ALA A 106 5.94 28.77 8.25
CA ALA A 106 6.81 29.80 7.68
C ALA A 106 6.93 29.65 6.16
N LEU A 107 6.96 28.43 5.62
CA LEU A 107 6.98 28.19 4.18
C LEU A 107 5.70 28.69 3.48
N ILE A 108 4.55 28.50 4.11
CA ILE A 108 3.26 29.01 3.60
C ILE A 108 3.22 30.55 3.66
N LEU A 109 3.75 31.14 4.73
CA LEU A 109 3.84 32.59 4.90
C LEU A 109 4.79 33.24 3.87
N VAL A 110 5.97 32.67 3.65
CA VAL A 110 6.95 33.17 2.68
C VAL A 110 6.41 33.05 1.26
N GLY A 111 5.77 31.93 0.92
CA GLY A 111 5.12 31.75 -0.39
C GLY A 111 3.98 32.75 -0.63
N GLY A 112 3.14 32.97 0.38
CA GLY A 112 2.04 33.94 0.32
C GLY A 112 2.52 35.39 0.16
N ILE A 113 3.55 35.78 0.92
CA ILE A 113 4.15 37.13 0.83
C ILE A 113 4.79 37.34 -0.54
N GLY A 114 5.51 36.35 -1.08
CA GLY A 114 6.11 36.43 -2.41
C GLY A 114 5.09 36.62 -3.53
N LEU A 115 3.92 35.97 -3.41
CA LEU A 115 2.81 36.12 -4.35
C LEU A 115 2.19 37.53 -4.26
N ILE A 116 1.97 38.03 -3.05
CA ILE A 116 1.42 39.38 -2.83
C ILE A 116 2.39 40.46 -3.33
N VAL A 117 3.69 40.33 -3.05
CA VAL A 117 4.72 41.26 -3.53
C VAL A 117 4.81 41.25 -5.06
N SER A 118 4.71 40.08 -5.70
CA SER A 118 4.68 39.99 -7.17
C SER A 118 3.47 40.70 -7.77
N ILE A 119 2.29 40.57 -7.15
CA ILE A 119 1.08 41.27 -7.58
C ILE A 119 1.24 42.79 -7.40
N VAL A 120 1.74 43.24 -6.25
CA VAL A 120 1.94 44.66 -5.96
C VAL A 120 2.98 45.30 -6.89
N ILE A 121 4.07 44.60 -7.20
CA ILE A 121 5.08 45.07 -8.17
C ILE A 121 4.48 45.16 -9.59
N ALA A 122 3.64 44.19 -9.98
CA ALA A 122 2.93 44.23 -11.27
C ALA A 122 1.97 45.42 -11.40
N PHE A 123 1.38 45.89 -10.28
CA PHE A 123 0.53 47.09 -10.25
C PHE A 123 1.32 48.40 -10.15
N LEU A 124 2.51 48.41 -9.54
CA LEU A 124 3.35 49.61 -9.40
C LEU A 124 4.18 49.93 -10.64
N ASN A 125 4.49 48.95 -11.50
CA ASN A 125 5.25 49.18 -12.72
C ASN A 125 4.80 48.27 -13.88
N PRO A 126 3.92 48.76 -14.79
CA PRO A 126 3.41 47.98 -15.92
C PRO A 126 4.50 47.54 -16.92
N HIS A 127 5.67 48.18 -16.89
CA HIS A 127 6.81 47.89 -17.78
C HIS A 127 7.58 46.62 -17.36
N SER A 128 7.42 46.13 -16.13
CA SER A 128 8.18 44.98 -15.59
C SER A 128 7.76 43.61 -16.14
N CYS A 129 6.62 43.54 -16.84
CA CYS A 129 6.10 42.31 -17.47
C CYS A 129 7.02 41.80 -18.61
N LEU A 130 7.79 42.70 -19.24
CA LEU A 130 8.65 42.38 -20.39
C LEU A 130 9.92 41.60 -20.04
N LEU A 131 10.38 41.64 -18.78
CA LEU A 131 11.59 40.90 -18.35
C LEU A 131 11.32 39.41 -18.11
N PHE A 132 10.07 39.04 -17.78
CA PHE A 132 9.69 37.65 -17.51
C PHE A 132 9.59 36.80 -18.78
N HIS A 133 9.35 37.41 -19.94
CA HIS A 133 9.28 36.71 -21.23
C HIS A 133 10.64 36.13 -21.67
N GLN A 134 11.77 36.68 -21.21
CA GLN A 134 13.10 36.22 -21.64
C GLN A 134 13.69 35.10 -20.79
N TRP A 135 13.24 34.91 -19.55
CA TRP A 135 13.83 33.94 -18.63
C TRP A 135 13.19 32.55 -18.67
N ILE A 136 11.88 32.46 -18.95
CA ILE A 136 11.14 31.19 -18.98
C ILE A 136 11.68 30.21 -20.05
N PRO A 137 12.00 30.64 -21.30
CA PRO A 137 12.49 29.73 -22.32
C PRO A 137 13.85 29.09 -21.98
N ASN A 138 14.73 29.83 -21.30
CA ASN A 138 16.08 29.38 -20.96
C ASN A 138 16.06 28.31 -19.85
N ILE A 139 15.18 28.46 -18.86
CA ILE A 139 15.03 27.49 -17.77
C ILE A 139 14.34 26.21 -18.28
N MET A 140 13.30 26.34 -19.12
CA MET A 140 12.61 25.17 -19.69
C MET A 140 13.49 24.37 -20.65
N GLY A 141 14.39 25.04 -21.40
CA GLY A 141 15.34 24.35 -22.28
C GLY A 141 16.32 23.44 -21.54
N TYR A 142 16.80 23.87 -20.35
CA TYR A 142 17.74 23.08 -19.54
C TYR A 142 17.10 21.81 -18.96
N ILE A 143 15.84 21.90 -18.54
CA ILE A 143 15.12 20.78 -17.93
C ILE A 143 14.77 19.69 -18.98
N ILE A 144 14.45 20.09 -20.21
CA ILE A 144 14.13 19.15 -21.30
C ILE A 144 15.38 18.42 -21.81
N ALA A 145 16.54 19.09 -21.83
CA ALA A 145 17.80 18.50 -22.28
C ALA A 145 18.27 17.34 -21.37
N ASP A 146 18.15 17.50 -20.05
CA ASP A 146 18.49 16.45 -19.07
C ASP A 146 17.52 15.26 -19.11
N TRP A 147 16.23 15.51 -19.34
CA TRP A 147 15.22 14.45 -19.48
C TRP A 147 15.40 13.62 -20.77
N CYS A 148 15.88 14.24 -21.84
CA CYS A 148 16.10 13.55 -23.11
C CYS A 148 17.34 12.63 -23.05
N GLN A 149 18.41 13.02 -22.35
CA GLN A 149 19.61 12.20 -22.22
C GLN A 149 19.42 10.99 -21.29
N GLY A 150 18.66 11.12 -20.21
CA GLY A 150 18.38 10.01 -19.28
C GLY A 150 17.51 8.89 -19.89
N ALA A 151 16.50 9.25 -20.70
CA ALA A 151 15.57 8.29 -21.29
C ALA A 151 16.18 7.42 -22.40
N VAL A 152 17.18 7.94 -23.12
CA VAL A 152 17.87 7.22 -24.20
C VAL A 152 18.78 6.13 -23.62
N LEU A 153 19.49 6.41 -22.53
CA LEU A 153 20.38 5.45 -21.87
C LEU A 153 19.63 4.26 -21.25
N TRP A 154 18.45 4.50 -20.66
CA TRP A 154 17.60 3.43 -20.11
C TRP A 154 17.03 2.52 -21.22
N ARG A 155 16.69 3.07 -22.38
CA ARG A 155 16.18 2.27 -23.53
C ARG A 155 17.25 1.35 -24.12
N PHE A 156 18.52 1.72 -24.10
CA PHE A 156 19.59 0.82 -24.55
C PHE A 156 19.97 -0.24 -23.49
N GLY A 157 19.97 0.12 -22.21
CA GLY A 157 20.32 -0.81 -21.12
C GLY A 157 19.37 -2.00 -20.96
N LEU A 158 18.08 -1.83 -21.24
CA LEU A 158 17.08 -2.89 -21.11
C LEU A 158 16.98 -3.84 -22.31
N PHE A 159 17.36 -3.40 -23.52
CA PHE A 159 17.21 -4.21 -24.73
C PHE A 159 18.42 -5.10 -25.06
N LEU A 160 19.62 -4.73 -24.58
CA LEU A 160 20.84 -5.52 -24.80
C LEU A 160 20.81 -6.95 -24.21
N PRO A 161 20.29 -7.20 -22.99
CA PRO A 161 20.21 -8.55 -22.43
C PRO A 161 19.24 -9.45 -23.19
N SER A 162 18.11 -8.89 -23.66
CA SER A 162 17.11 -9.64 -24.43
C SER A 162 17.66 -10.10 -25.78
N LEU A 163 18.39 -9.23 -26.48
CA LEU A 163 19.07 -9.58 -27.73
C LEU A 163 20.15 -10.66 -27.54
N ALA A 164 20.91 -10.60 -26.43
CA ALA A 164 21.89 -11.62 -26.09
C ALA A 164 21.24 -12.99 -25.84
N CYS A 165 20.09 -13.03 -25.15
CA CYS A 165 19.32 -14.27 -24.95
C CYS A 165 18.80 -14.84 -26.27
N ILE A 166 18.26 -14.02 -27.18
CA ILE A 166 17.76 -14.47 -28.49
C ILE A 166 18.89 -15.05 -29.34
N PHE A 167 20.06 -14.40 -29.38
CA PHE A 167 21.24 -14.92 -30.08
C PHE A 167 21.74 -16.23 -29.46
N GLY A 168 21.75 -16.35 -28.13
CA GLY A 168 22.12 -17.58 -27.44
C GLY A 168 21.21 -18.77 -27.78
N VAL A 169 19.89 -18.53 -27.81
CA VAL A 169 18.90 -19.56 -28.21
C VAL A 169 19.04 -19.94 -29.68
N LEU A 170 19.30 -18.98 -30.57
CA LEU A 170 19.55 -19.26 -32.00
C LEU A 170 20.81 -20.09 -32.21
N ILE A 171 21.91 -19.76 -31.52
CA ILE A 171 23.16 -20.53 -31.59
C ILE A 171 22.95 -21.95 -31.05
N TYR A 172 22.24 -22.09 -29.93
CA TYR A 172 21.90 -23.39 -29.37
C TYR A 172 21.05 -24.23 -30.34
N TYR A 173 19.99 -23.65 -30.90
CA TYR A 173 19.12 -24.31 -31.86
C TYR A 173 19.84 -24.71 -33.15
N TYR A 174 20.74 -23.84 -33.65
CA TYR A 174 21.55 -24.14 -34.82
C TYR A 174 22.54 -25.29 -34.57
N LYS A 175 23.11 -25.37 -33.36
CA LYS A 175 24.00 -26.46 -32.96
C LYS A 175 23.26 -27.79 -32.86
N GLU A 176 22.06 -27.80 -32.29
CA GLU A 176 21.26 -29.02 -32.10
C GLU A 176 20.83 -29.63 -33.43
N ARG A 177 20.48 -28.79 -34.43
CA ARG A 177 20.10 -29.24 -35.77
C ARG A 177 21.24 -29.88 -36.58
N LYS A 178 22.50 -29.66 -36.16
CA LYS A 178 23.69 -30.17 -36.84
C LYS A 178 24.22 -31.49 -36.25
N LYS A 179 23.61 -32.00 -35.17
CA LYS A 179 23.90 -33.36 -34.70
C LYS A 179 23.29 -34.35 -35.71
N PRO A 180 24.10 -35.14 -36.44
CA PRO A 180 23.55 -36.18 -37.30
C PRO A 180 22.80 -37.21 -36.43
N ASN A 181 21.63 -37.64 -36.89
CA ASN A 181 20.85 -38.73 -36.27
C ASN A 181 21.66 -40.04 -36.38
N GLU A 182 22.53 -40.29 -35.40
CA GLU A 182 23.33 -41.52 -35.27
C GLU A 182 22.52 -42.70 -34.68
N ASP A 183 21.22 -42.51 -34.41
CA ASP A 183 20.41 -43.49 -33.66
C ASP A 183 19.60 -44.47 -34.53
N TYR A 184 19.83 -44.51 -35.84
CA TYR A 184 19.13 -45.45 -36.76
C TYR A 184 20.00 -46.60 -37.28
N GLN A 185 21.19 -46.83 -36.73
CA GLN A 185 22.06 -47.94 -37.14
C GLN A 185 22.07 -49.14 -36.17
N ASN A 186 21.32 -49.09 -35.07
CA ASN A 186 21.24 -50.17 -34.08
C ASN A 186 19.79 -50.46 -33.61
N LEU A 187 18.87 -50.69 -34.54
CA LEU A 187 17.58 -51.36 -34.27
C LEU A 187 17.00 -52.00 -35.54
#